data_AF-A0A8B6HBH8-F1
#
_entry.id   AF-A0A8B6HBH8-F1
#
_cell.length_a   1.000
_cell.length_b   1.000
_cell.length_c   1.000
_cell.angle_alpha   90.00
_cell.angle_beta   90.00
_cell.angle_gamma   90.00
#
_symmetry.space_group_name_H-M   'P 1'
#
loop_
_entity.id
_entity.type
_entity.pdbx_description
1 polymer ?
#
loop_
_entity_poly.entity_id
_entity_poly.type
_entity_poly.pdbx_seq_one_letter_code
_entity_poly.pdbx_strand_id
1 'polypeptide(L)'
;NDGLCVIVDGAWQKRGSGRGYDSLSGHCTMIGTNSGKVLDFSVRSKFCQVCDIANCKKATPKPHNCNINWEGCSKAMERDMVIEMVSKQEKAGHSVSTIVADDDTSTISRLRSVVNPGIKKKSDRNHVRKNLTSKLYSFQAKHKSLSKKVIAYLQKCINYMISQNQGNEEGISQGFDAISLHPFGDHTLCNPNWCSHVEEPLKKYKSLPYGRPLTDSALQKCLIDFFAELKTHSEKYATLGSTQANESLNKTIASKAPKAHFYSGTSSLYNRVAAGVSQKNVGHSYISKVNKKIGMSPGQYTMKLAILRDMQARKRKAIDIAMAKKAKIRRLELKAQRTQINMSKEIREGTCYQSGISSSSVNEDVIEEIPAPKASPFSEPLTVPAAVKPVFFDLESTGLGNTFTNIFNDKLRIDVYIKCCIKTTVSV
;
A
#
# COMPACT_ATOMS: atom_id res chain seq x y z
N ASN A 1 -18.60 -3.90 -31.18
CA ASN A 1 -18.99 -3.19 -29.93
C ASN A 1 -18.18 -3.73 -28.79
N ASP A 2 -17.04 -3.09 -28.49
CA ASP A 2 -16.27 -3.43 -27.31
C ASP A 2 -17.04 -2.99 -26.07
N GLY A 3 -17.37 -3.92 -25.19
CA GLY A 3 -18.11 -3.62 -23.96
C GLY A 3 -17.34 -2.70 -23.00
N LEU A 4 -18.02 -2.24 -21.95
CA LEU A 4 -17.44 -1.38 -20.94
C LEU A 4 -16.36 -2.09 -20.15
N CYS A 5 -15.21 -1.43 -20.01
CA CYS A 5 -14.16 -1.82 -19.06
C CYS A 5 -14.33 -1.00 -17.78
N VAL A 6 -14.56 -1.68 -16.66
CA VAL A 6 -14.91 -1.05 -15.38
C VAL A 6 -13.96 -1.48 -14.27
N ILE A 7 -13.80 -0.61 -13.28
CA ILE A 7 -12.99 -0.81 -12.08
C ILE A 7 -13.93 -0.87 -10.89
N VAL A 8 -13.83 -1.93 -10.10
CA VAL A 8 -14.68 -2.15 -8.92
C VAL A 8 -13.82 -2.32 -7.69
N ASP A 9 -14.31 -1.79 -6.56
CA ASP A 9 -13.63 -1.87 -5.28
C ASP A 9 -14.64 -1.63 -4.15
N GLY A 10 -14.58 -2.47 -3.12
CA GLY A 10 -15.39 -2.40 -1.91
C GLY A 10 -14.69 -1.64 -0.79
N ALA A 11 -15.46 -0.96 0.05
CA ALA A 11 -14.96 -0.37 1.28
C ALA A 11 -15.96 -0.50 2.43
N TRP A 12 -15.44 -0.85 3.60
CA TRP A 12 -16.22 -1.05 4.81
C TRP A 12 -16.11 0.12 5.78
N GLN A 13 -17.20 0.40 6.49
CA GLN A 13 -17.27 1.51 7.45
C GLN A 13 -16.53 1.21 8.75
N LYS A 14 -16.47 -0.05 9.18
CA LYS A 14 -15.60 -0.45 10.29
C LYS A 14 -14.14 -0.48 9.82
N ARG A 15 -13.22 0.07 10.62
CA ARG A 15 -11.78 -0.13 10.40
C ARG A 15 -11.45 -1.58 10.77
N GLY A 16 -11.07 -2.38 9.78
CA GLY A 16 -10.54 -3.72 10.03
C GLY A 16 -9.04 -3.68 10.33
N SER A 17 -8.59 -4.47 11.29
CA SER A 17 -7.17 -4.81 11.53
C SER A 17 -6.69 -6.00 10.68
N GLY A 18 -7.45 -6.36 9.63
CA GLY A 18 -7.22 -7.56 8.81
C GLY A 18 -7.72 -8.87 9.43
N ARG A 19 -8.20 -8.85 10.68
CA ARG A 19 -8.70 -10.03 11.41
C ARG A 19 -10.21 -10.02 11.67
N GLY A 20 -10.84 -8.84 11.70
CA GLY A 20 -12.29 -8.68 11.90
C GLY A 20 -13.04 -8.42 10.60
N TYR A 21 -13.91 -9.35 10.20
CA TYR A 21 -14.80 -9.23 9.04
C TYR A 21 -16.26 -9.10 9.50
N ASP A 22 -16.51 -8.12 10.36
CA ASP A 22 -17.78 -7.94 11.06
C ASP A 22 -18.36 -6.53 10.88
N SER A 23 -18.01 -5.85 9.77
CA SER A 23 -18.59 -4.56 9.47
C SER A 23 -20.09 -4.70 9.22
N LEU A 24 -20.86 -3.84 9.88
CA LEU A 24 -22.32 -3.75 9.72
C LEU A 24 -22.71 -3.20 8.35
N SER A 25 -21.81 -2.48 7.69
CA SER A 25 -22.06 -1.90 6.38
C SER A 25 -20.81 -1.79 5.52
N GLY A 26 -21.05 -1.69 4.22
CA GLY A 26 -20.03 -1.45 3.21
C GLY A 26 -20.64 -0.81 1.98
N HIS A 27 -19.78 -0.21 1.17
CA HIS A 27 -20.16 0.35 -0.12
C HIS A 27 -19.20 -0.14 -1.20
N CYS A 28 -19.69 -0.26 -2.42
CA CYS A 28 -18.88 -0.58 -3.60
C CYS A 28 -19.12 0.46 -4.67
N THR A 29 -18.10 0.73 -5.47
CA THR A 29 -18.15 1.74 -6.54
C THR A 29 -17.65 1.14 -7.85
N MET A 30 -18.30 1.47 -8.95
CA MET A 30 -17.94 1.06 -10.30
C MET A 30 -17.51 2.28 -11.11
N ILE A 31 -16.28 2.27 -11.61
CA ILE A 31 -15.67 3.39 -12.36
C ILE A 31 -15.31 2.93 -13.76
N GLY A 32 -15.69 3.68 -14.81
CA GLY A 32 -15.26 3.37 -16.18
C GLY A 32 -13.76 3.66 -16.34
N THR A 33 -12.98 2.72 -16.89
CA THR A 33 -11.52 2.89 -17.03
C THR A 33 -11.15 4.08 -17.91
N ASN A 34 -11.92 4.30 -18.98
CA ASN A 34 -11.59 5.31 -19.99
C ASN A 34 -12.01 6.72 -19.54
N SER A 35 -13.21 6.85 -18.97
CA SER A 35 -13.73 8.15 -18.52
C SER A 35 -13.21 8.57 -17.15
N GLY A 36 -12.81 7.61 -16.30
CA GLY A 36 -12.49 7.82 -14.89
C GLY A 36 -13.69 8.31 -14.06
N LYS A 37 -14.92 8.19 -14.60
CA LYS A 37 -16.18 8.56 -13.95
C LYS A 37 -16.80 7.34 -13.29
N VAL A 38 -17.46 7.58 -12.17
CA VAL A 38 -18.29 6.58 -11.49
C VAL A 38 -19.52 6.33 -12.35
N LEU A 39 -19.73 5.08 -12.76
CA LEU A 39 -20.88 4.63 -13.54
C LEU A 39 -22.02 4.21 -12.62
N ASP A 40 -21.69 3.52 -11.52
CA ASP A 40 -22.66 3.10 -10.52
C ASP A 40 -22.00 2.96 -9.13
N PHE A 41 -22.82 2.91 -8.09
CA PHE A 41 -22.39 2.58 -6.73
C PHE A 41 -23.51 1.86 -5.99
N SER A 42 -23.15 1.04 -5.02
CA SER A 42 -24.12 0.35 -4.16
C SER A 42 -23.67 0.36 -2.70
N VAL A 43 -24.62 0.23 -1.78
CA VAL A 43 -24.40 0.23 -0.33
C VAL A 43 -25.15 -0.96 0.27
N ARG A 44 -24.46 -1.71 1.13
CA ARG A 44 -25.05 -2.78 1.94
C ARG A 44 -25.00 -2.42 3.42
N SER A 45 -26.09 -2.66 4.12
CA SER A 45 -26.20 -2.50 5.57
C SER A 45 -26.97 -3.66 6.19
N LYS A 46 -26.45 -4.14 7.31
CA LYS A 46 -27.07 -5.12 8.21
C LYS A 46 -27.82 -4.48 9.36
N PHE A 47 -27.74 -3.15 9.47
CA PHE A 47 -28.19 -2.42 10.63
C PHE A 47 -29.11 -1.28 10.22
N CYS A 48 -30.17 -1.08 11.00
CA CYS A 48 -31.06 0.07 10.94
C CYS A 48 -31.40 0.50 12.36
N GLN A 49 -31.23 1.80 12.64
CA GLN A 49 -31.46 2.37 13.97
C GLN A 49 -32.92 2.20 14.43
N VAL A 50 -33.89 2.34 13.52
CA VAL A 50 -35.31 2.24 13.85
C VAL A 50 -35.67 0.79 14.22
N CYS A 51 -35.18 -0.17 13.45
CA CYS A 51 -35.35 -1.61 13.75
C CYS A 51 -34.67 -2.00 15.06
N ASP A 52 -33.45 -1.53 15.29
CA ASP A 52 -32.67 -1.83 16.49
C ASP A 52 -33.38 -1.31 17.76
N ILE A 53 -33.85 -0.07 17.74
CA ILE A 53 -34.63 0.51 18.86
C ILE A 53 -35.91 -0.29 19.12
N ALA A 54 -36.63 -0.70 18.07
CA ALA A 54 -37.85 -1.49 18.20
C ALA A 54 -37.56 -2.87 18.81
N ASN A 55 -36.49 -3.52 18.37
CA ASN A 55 -36.02 -4.80 18.91
C ASN A 55 -35.63 -4.68 20.40
N CYS A 56 -34.86 -3.65 20.77
CA CYS A 56 -34.53 -3.37 22.17
C CYS A 56 -35.78 -3.18 23.05
N LYS A 57 -36.85 -2.61 22.49
CA LYS A 57 -38.13 -2.41 23.18
C LYS A 57 -39.09 -3.59 23.07
N LYS A 58 -38.69 -4.68 22.41
CA LYS A 58 -39.56 -5.84 22.10
C LYS A 58 -40.89 -5.42 21.45
N ALA A 59 -40.83 -4.40 20.59
CA ALA A 59 -41.99 -3.82 19.91
C ALA A 59 -41.83 -3.92 18.38
N THR A 60 -42.94 -3.80 17.66
CA THR A 60 -42.90 -3.72 16.19
C THR A 60 -42.29 -2.39 15.74
N PRO A 61 -41.35 -2.38 14.77
CA PRO A 61 -40.81 -1.14 14.23
C PRO A 61 -41.91 -0.25 13.65
N LYS A 62 -41.86 1.06 13.96
CA LYS A 62 -42.72 2.04 13.28
C LYS A 62 -42.50 1.97 11.76
N PRO A 63 -43.50 2.22 10.91
CA PRO A 63 -43.32 2.29 9.47
C PRO A 63 -42.20 3.26 9.10
N HIS A 64 -41.19 2.78 8.37
CA HIS A 64 -40.02 3.57 7.98
C HIS A 64 -39.33 2.94 6.76
N ASN A 65 -38.46 3.72 6.11
CA ASN A 65 -37.58 3.21 5.07
C ASN A 65 -36.43 2.43 5.73
N CYS A 66 -36.60 1.11 5.82
CA CYS A 66 -35.61 0.23 6.44
C CYS A 66 -34.29 0.30 5.69
N ASN A 67 -33.21 0.41 6.46
CA ASN A 67 -31.85 0.45 5.94
C ASN A 67 -31.22 -0.93 5.79
N ILE A 68 -31.81 -1.96 6.38
CA ILE A 68 -31.31 -3.34 6.30
C ILE A 68 -31.64 -3.86 4.90
N ASN A 69 -30.60 -4.17 4.15
CA ASN A 69 -30.70 -4.73 2.80
C ASN A 69 -29.67 -5.86 2.57
N TRP A 70 -29.09 -6.38 3.66
CA TRP A 70 -28.07 -7.41 3.62
C TRP A 70 -28.11 -8.28 4.88
N GLU A 71 -28.20 -9.59 4.67
CA GLU A 71 -28.26 -10.57 5.76
C GLU A 71 -27.00 -11.46 5.81
N GLY A 72 -26.25 -11.56 4.71
CA GLY A 72 -25.06 -12.40 4.60
C GLY A 72 -23.83 -11.89 5.36
N CYS A 73 -22.68 -12.56 5.25
CA CYS A 73 -21.44 -12.11 5.89
C CYS A 73 -20.89 -10.80 5.28
N SER A 74 -20.08 -10.03 6.01
CA SER A 74 -19.55 -8.76 5.49
C SER A 74 -18.61 -8.94 4.27
N LYS A 75 -17.92 -10.09 4.20
CA LYS A 75 -17.04 -10.47 3.07
C LYS A 75 -17.80 -10.62 1.75
N ALA A 76 -19.07 -11.04 1.82
CA ALA A 76 -19.87 -11.26 0.63
C ALA A 76 -20.58 -10.00 0.12
N MET A 77 -20.57 -8.90 0.89
CA MET A 77 -21.18 -7.63 0.48
C MET A 77 -20.58 -7.08 -0.82
N GLU A 78 -19.26 -7.14 -0.98
CA GLU A 78 -18.60 -6.60 -2.18
C GLU A 78 -19.06 -7.35 -3.44
N ARG A 79 -18.97 -8.68 -3.42
CA ARG A 79 -19.43 -9.53 -4.52
C ARG A 79 -20.87 -9.23 -4.91
N ASP A 80 -21.75 -9.14 -3.92
CA ASP A 80 -23.18 -8.89 -4.15
C ASP A 80 -23.43 -7.52 -4.78
N MET A 81 -22.80 -6.46 -4.27
CA MET A 81 -22.89 -5.11 -4.83
C MET A 81 -22.34 -5.04 -6.25
N VAL A 82 -21.23 -5.73 -6.56
CA VAL A 82 -20.69 -5.77 -7.93
C VAL A 82 -21.68 -6.44 -8.88
N ILE A 83 -22.27 -7.57 -8.49
CA ILE A 83 -23.27 -8.27 -9.32
C ILE A 83 -24.48 -7.38 -9.57
N GLU A 84 -25.00 -6.72 -8.54
CA GLU A 84 -26.12 -5.77 -8.67
C GLU A 84 -25.80 -4.68 -9.71
N MET A 85 -24.65 -4.01 -9.55
CA MET A 85 -24.29 -2.91 -10.44
C MET A 85 -24.07 -3.40 -11.89
N VAL A 86 -23.38 -4.52 -12.11
CA VAL A 86 -23.14 -5.04 -13.47
C VAL A 86 -24.46 -5.49 -14.11
N SER A 87 -25.31 -6.19 -13.35
CA SER A 87 -26.63 -6.62 -13.84
C SER A 87 -27.51 -5.43 -14.24
N LYS A 88 -27.44 -4.33 -13.48
CA LYS A 88 -28.16 -3.09 -13.78
C LYS A 88 -27.65 -2.43 -15.07
N GLN A 89 -26.34 -2.46 -15.34
CA GLN A 89 -25.80 -1.95 -16.61
C GLN A 89 -26.23 -2.81 -17.81
N GLU A 90 -26.16 -4.14 -17.69
CA GLU A 90 -26.62 -5.05 -18.77
C GLU A 90 -28.10 -4.86 -19.06
N LYS A 91 -28.95 -4.76 -18.02
CA LYS A 91 -30.39 -4.48 -18.18
C LYS A 91 -30.68 -3.12 -18.82
N ALA A 92 -29.77 -2.15 -18.68
CA ALA A 92 -29.86 -0.84 -19.32
C ALA A 92 -29.32 -0.84 -20.77
N GLY A 93 -28.89 -2.00 -21.30
CA GLY A 93 -28.30 -2.11 -22.64
C GLY A 93 -26.82 -1.72 -22.70
N HIS A 94 -26.14 -1.65 -21.55
CA HIS A 94 -24.71 -1.32 -21.46
C HIS A 94 -23.91 -2.55 -21.06
N SER A 95 -23.38 -3.27 -22.05
CA SER A 95 -22.64 -4.51 -21.78
C SER A 95 -21.27 -4.24 -21.17
N VAL A 96 -20.93 -4.97 -20.10
CA VAL A 96 -19.65 -4.90 -19.40
C VAL A 96 -18.77 -6.06 -19.86
N SER A 97 -17.67 -5.76 -20.55
CA SER A 97 -16.77 -6.82 -21.07
C SER A 97 -15.65 -7.18 -20.11
N THR A 98 -15.13 -6.20 -19.36
CA THR A 98 -13.91 -6.36 -18.56
C THR A 98 -14.06 -5.70 -17.20
N ILE A 99 -13.66 -6.41 -16.14
CA ILE A 99 -13.67 -5.92 -14.77
C ILE A 99 -12.25 -5.93 -14.21
N VAL A 100 -11.81 -4.77 -13.72
CA VAL A 100 -10.59 -4.58 -12.94
C VAL A 100 -10.94 -4.63 -11.46
N ALA A 101 -10.39 -5.60 -10.74
CA ALA A 101 -10.64 -5.79 -9.31
C ALA A 101 -9.43 -6.46 -8.63
N ASP A 102 -9.51 -6.58 -7.31
CA ASP A 102 -8.58 -7.39 -6.53
C ASP A 102 -8.63 -8.87 -6.93
N ASP A 103 -7.64 -9.65 -6.50
CA ASP A 103 -7.41 -11.02 -6.97
C ASP A 103 -8.38 -12.07 -6.38
N ASP A 104 -9.60 -11.67 -6.04
CA ASP A 104 -10.65 -12.54 -5.52
C ASP A 104 -11.37 -13.31 -6.63
N THR A 105 -11.35 -14.64 -6.55
CA THR A 105 -11.95 -15.54 -7.56
C THR A 105 -13.47 -15.66 -7.41
N SER A 106 -14.00 -15.43 -6.21
CA SER A 106 -15.43 -15.63 -5.92
C SER A 106 -16.35 -14.64 -6.64
N THR A 107 -15.92 -13.39 -6.83
CA THR A 107 -16.70 -12.36 -7.50
C THR A 107 -16.84 -12.63 -9.01
N ILE A 108 -15.73 -12.94 -9.68
CA ILE A 108 -15.74 -13.20 -11.13
C ILE A 108 -16.51 -14.47 -11.48
N SER A 109 -16.37 -15.54 -10.69
CA SER A 109 -17.11 -16.79 -10.91
C SER A 109 -18.62 -16.57 -10.83
N ARG A 110 -19.08 -15.78 -9.84
CA ARG A 110 -20.50 -15.47 -9.69
C ARG A 110 -21.01 -14.54 -10.79
N LEU A 111 -20.22 -13.57 -11.24
CA LEU A 111 -20.59 -12.69 -12.36
C LEU A 111 -20.77 -13.47 -13.67
N ARG A 112 -19.86 -14.42 -13.95
CA ARG A 112 -19.95 -15.25 -15.16
C ARG A 112 -21.17 -16.16 -15.16
N SER A 113 -21.57 -16.66 -13.99
CA SER A 113 -22.75 -17.53 -13.86
C SER A 113 -24.07 -16.76 -13.88
N VAL A 114 -24.13 -15.56 -13.28
CA VAL A 114 -25.39 -14.82 -13.12
C VAL A 114 -25.63 -13.81 -14.24
N VAL A 115 -24.57 -13.23 -14.79
CA VAL A 115 -24.69 -12.07 -15.69
C VAL A 115 -24.24 -12.41 -17.11
N ASN A 116 -22.96 -12.67 -17.31
CA ASN A 116 -22.41 -12.94 -18.63
C ASN A 116 -21.12 -13.78 -18.54
N PRO A 117 -21.11 -15.01 -19.11
CA PRO A 117 -19.93 -15.88 -19.11
C PRO A 117 -18.69 -15.25 -19.76
N GLY A 118 -18.87 -14.33 -20.71
CA GLY A 118 -17.80 -13.67 -21.47
C GLY A 118 -17.04 -12.58 -20.70
N ILE A 119 -17.40 -12.27 -19.45
CA ILE A 119 -16.73 -11.22 -18.66
C ILE A 119 -15.27 -11.62 -18.38
N LYS A 120 -14.34 -10.77 -18.81
CA LYS A 120 -12.91 -10.88 -18.55
C LYS A 120 -12.55 -10.19 -17.23
N LYS A 121 -11.61 -10.77 -16.49
CA LYS A 121 -11.05 -10.17 -15.27
C LYS A 121 -9.63 -9.68 -15.53
N LYS A 122 -9.35 -8.46 -15.08
CA LYS A 122 -7.99 -7.92 -14.96
C LYS A 122 -7.66 -7.72 -13.49
N SER A 123 -6.53 -8.22 -13.05
CA SER A 123 -6.10 -8.11 -11.67
C SER A 123 -5.49 -6.72 -11.38
N ASP A 124 -5.73 -6.19 -10.18
CA ASP A 124 -5.06 -4.97 -9.73
C ASP A 124 -3.55 -5.18 -9.57
N ARG A 125 -2.76 -4.29 -10.18
CA ARG A 125 -1.30 -4.32 -10.11
C ARG A 125 -0.76 -4.25 -8.69
N ASN A 126 -1.37 -3.48 -7.79
CA ASN A 126 -0.88 -3.37 -6.42
C ASN A 126 -1.17 -4.65 -5.63
N HIS A 127 -2.34 -5.25 -5.85
CA HIS A 127 -2.69 -6.52 -5.24
C HIS A 127 -1.76 -7.65 -5.73
N VAL A 128 -1.50 -7.73 -7.03
CA VAL A 128 -0.53 -8.67 -7.60
C VAL A 128 0.85 -8.47 -7.00
N ARG A 129 1.33 -7.22 -6.92
CA ARG A 129 2.59 -6.89 -6.28
C ARG A 129 2.64 -7.34 -4.82
N LYS A 130 1.58 -7.11 -4.03
CA LYS A 130 1.49 -7.54 -2.64
C LYS A 130 1.57 -9.07 -2.53
N ASN A 131 0.80 -9.80 -3.34
CA ASN A 131 0.82 -11.27 -3.35
C ASN A 131 2.21 -11.84 -3.64
N LEU A 132 2.89 -11.31 -4.67
CA LEU A 132 4.26 -11.71 -5.00
C LEU A 132 5.23 -11.43 -3.84
N THR A 133 5.09 -10.27 -3.22
CA THR A 133 5.94 -9.88 -2.09
C THR A 133 5.69 -10.76 -0.87
N SER A 134 4.44 -11.11 -0.58
CA SER A 134 4.09 -12.04 0.51
C SER A 134 4.66 -13.44 0.28
N LYS A 135 4.63 -13.95 -0.96
CA LYS A 135 5.30 -15.22 -1.32
C LYS A 135 6.81 -15.13 -1.07
N LEU A 136 7.49 -14.04 -1.47
CA LEU A 136 8.91 -13.84 -1.15
C LEU A 136 9.20 -13.83 0.35
N TYR A 137 8.35 -13.16 1.15
CA TYR A 137 8.49 -13.18 2.61
C TYR A 137 8.31 -14.58 3.22
N SER A 138 7.50 -15.46 2.61
CA SER A 138 7.39 -16.85 3.07
C SER A 138 8.69 -17.64 2.85
N PHE A 139 9.46 -17.31 1.81
CA PHE A 139 10.77 -17.92 1.54
C PHE A 139 11.87 -17.40 2.47
N GLN A 140 11.73 -16.18 3.00
CA GLN A 140 12.66 -15.62 3.98
C GLN A 140 12.80 -16.51 5.24
N ALA A 141 11.74 -17.24 5.61
CA ALA A 141 11.81 -18.18 6.73
C ALA A 141 12.80 -19.34 6.47
N LYS A 142 12.91 -19.78 5.21
CA LYS A 142 13.77 -20.88 4.77
C LYS A 142 15.16 -20.42 4.33
N HIS A 143 15.27 -19.23 3.75
CA HIS A 143 16.51 -18.67 3.21
C HIS A 143 16.84 -17.32 3.85
N LYS A 144 17.79 -17.31 4.80
CA LYS A 144 18.20 -16.09 5.53
C LYS A 144 18.90 -15.06 4.64
N SER A 145 19.46 -15.50 3.51
CA SER A 145 20.02 -14.67 2.44
C SER A 145 19.00 -13.67 1.88
N LEU A 146 17.70 -14.00 1.94
CA LEU A 146 16.61 -13.14 1.48
C LEU A 146 16.25 -12.06 2.51
N SER A 147 17.14 -11.11 2.72
CA SER A 147 16.89 -9.99 3.64
C SER A 147 15.76 -9.07 3.14
N LYS A 148 15.21 -8.23 4.03
CA LYS A 148 14.18 -7.22 3.67
C LYS A 148 14.65 -6.31 2.53
N LYS A 149 15.95 -6.00 2.47
CA LYS A 149 16.57 -5.17 1.42
C LYS A 149 16.59 -5.90 0.07
N VAL A 150 16.90 -7.20 0.07
CA VAL A 150 16.87 -8.06 -1.13
C VAL A 150 15.44 -8.24 -1.64
N ILE A 151 14.46 -8.45 -0.76
CA ILE A 151 13.04 -8.54 -1.15
C ILE A 151 12.59 -7.23 -1.82
N ALA A 152 12.94 -6.08 -1.24
CA ALA A 152 12.63 -4.78 -1.83
C ALA A 152 13.31 -4.59 -3.20
N TYR A 153 14.51 -5.12 -3.38
CA TYR A 153 15.21 -5.14 -4.66
C TYR A 153 14.49 -5.98 -5.70
N LEU A 154 14.18 -7.24 -5.40
CA LEU A 154 13.43 -8.14 -6.29
C LEU A 154 12.08 -7.54 -6.66
N GLN A 155 11.36 -6.99 -5.68
CA GLN A 155 10.10 -6.31 -5.90
C GLN A 155 10.26 -5.13 -6.87
N LYS A 156 11.35 -4.37 -6.78
CA LYS A 156 11.65 -3.29 -7.72
C LYS A 156 11.88 -3.83 -9.13
N CYS A 157 12.69 -4.88 -9.29
CA CYS A 157 12.96 -5.50 -10.60
C CYS A 157 11.68 -6.03 -11.25
N ILE A 158 10.87 -6.78 -10.51
CA ILE A 158 9.58 -7.31 -10.97
C ILE A 158 8.65 -6.17 -11.44
N ASN A 159 8.57 -5.07 -10.68
CA ASN A 159 7.72 -3.95 -11.06
C ASN A 159 8.18 -3.25 -12.35
N TYR A 160 9.49 -3.11 -12.56
CA TYR A 160 10.03 -2.54 -13.80
C TYR A 160 9.73 -3.45 -14.99
N MET A 161 10.04 -4.74 -14.85
CA MET A 161 9.78 -5.75 -15.88
C MET A 161 8.30 -5.78 -16.29
N ILE A 162 7.37 -5.85 -15.33
CA ILE A 162 5.93 -5.84 -15.61
C ILE A 162 5.53 -4.52 -16.31
N SER A 163 6.07 -3.38 -15.87
CA SER A 163 5.70 -2.08 -16.45
C SER A 163 6.22 -1.89 -17.87
N GLN A 164 7.36 -2.48 -18.23
CA GLN A 164 7.95 -2.40 -19.57
C GLN A 164 7.30 -3.36 -20.57
N ASN A 165 6.79 -4.50 -20.09
CA ASN A 165 6.19 -5.54 -20.93
C ASN A 165 4.65 -5.55 -20.87
N GLN A 166 4.02 -4.38 -20.68
CA GLN A 166 2.55 -4.29 -20.73
C GLN A 166 2.05 -4.64 -22.14
N GLY A 167 1.09 -5.58 -22.21
CA GLY A 167 0.58 -6.11 -23.47
C GLY A 167 1.50 -7.10 -24.18
N ASN A 168 2.67 -7.44 -23.63
CA ASN A 168 3.60 -8.40 -24.22
C ASN A 168 3.80 -9.61 -23.30
N GLU A 169 3.13 -10.72 -23.62
CA GLU A 169 3.21 -11.96 -22.83
C GLU A 169 4.60 -12.61 -22.87
N GLU A 170 5.22 -12.67 -24.05
CA GLU A 170 6.55 -13.28 -24.23
C GLU A 170 7.61 -12.51 -23.44
N GLY A 171 7.53 -11.17 -23.47
CA GLY A 171 8.43 -10.30 -22.71
C GLY A 171 8.28 -10.46 -21.19
N ILE A 172 7.07 -10.74 -20.69
CA ILE A 172 6.85 -11.09 -19.28
C ILE A 172 7.53 -12.42 -18.95
N SER A 173 7.34 -13.45 -19.79
CA SER A 173 7.90 -14.78 -19.59
C SER A 173 9.44 -14.75 -19.54
N GLN A 174 10.07 -14.12 -20.54
CA GLN A 174 11.51 -13.90 -20.58
C GLN A 174 12.00 -13.05 -19.41
N GLY A 175 11.21 -12.04 -19.02
CA GLY A 175 11.50 -11.18 -17.87
C GLY A 175 11.55 -11.95 -16.54
N PHE A 176 10.68 -12.95 -16.36
CA PHE A 176 10.72 -13.81 -15.17
C PHE A 176 11.97 -14.69 -15.12
N ASP A 177 12.40 -15.25 -16.25
CA ASP A 177 13.68 -15.98 -16.31
C ASP A 177 14.85 -15.07 -15.95
N ALA A 178 14.89 -13.89 -16.57
CA ALA A 178 15.96 -12.93 -16.33
C ALA A 178 16.04 -12.53 -14.85
N ILE A 179 14.89 -12.31 -14.18
CA ILE A 179 14.86 -11.94 -12.76
C ILE A 179 15.28 -13.11 -11.85
N SER A 180 15.09 -14.36 -12.26
CA SER A 180 15.52 -15.52 -11.47
C SER A 180 17.05 -15.64 -11.40
N LEU A 181 17.75 -15.18 -12.45
CA LEU A 181 19.21 -15.27 -12.60
C LEU A 181 19.93 -13.97 -12.20
N HIS A 182 19.32 -12.83 -12.50
CA HIS A 182 19.91 -11.49 -12.32
C HIS A 182 20.49 -11.21 -10.92
N PRO A 183 19.84 -11.56 -9.79
CA PRO A 183 20.37 -11.32 -8.44
C PRO A 183 21.65 -12.12 -8.13
N PHE A 184 21.93 -13.17 -8.91
CA PHE A 184 23.07 -14.08 -8.74
C PHE A 184 24.23 -13.76 -9.69
N GLY A 185 24.14 -12.65 -10.43
CA GLY A 185 25.21 -12.18 -11.31
C GLY A 185 25.15 -12.73 -12.74
N ASP A 186 24.16 -13.58 -13.03
CA ASP A 186 23.92 -14.04 -14.39
C ASP A 186 22.96 -13.08 -15.11
N HIS A 187 23.49 -12.41 -16.13
CA HIS A 187 22.81 -11.40 -16.92
C HIS A 187 22.56 -11.82 -18.37
N THR A 188 22.77 -13.10 -18.70
CA THR A 188 22.62 -13.64 -20.06
C THR A 188 21.23 -13.40 -20.66
N LEU A 189 20.19 -13.50 -19.83
CA LEU A 189 18.79 -13.29 -20.23
C LEU A 189 18.28 -11.86 -19.94
N CYS A 190 19.14 -10.96 -19.48
CA CYS A 190 18.74 -9.58 -19.16
C CYS A 190 18.68 -8.70 -20.41
N ASN A 191 17.73 -7.76 -20.44
CA ASN A 191 17.66 -6.74 -21.47
C ASN A 191 18.45 -5.47 -21.05
N PRO A 192 19.27 -4.86 -21.92
CA PRO A 192 20.00 -3.62 -21.63
C PRO A 192 19.11 -2.48 -21.14
N ASN A 193 17.85 -2.41 -21.61
CA ASN A 193 16.90 -1.35 -21.26
C ASN A 193 16.54 -1.27 -19.76
N TRP A 194 16.83 -2.31 -18.98
CA TRP A 194 16.60 -2.29 -17.53
C TRP A 194 17.76 -2.80 -16.68
N CYS A 195 18.68 -3.58 -17.25
CA CYS A 195 19.82 -4.11 -16.53
C CYS A 195 21.11 -3.38 -16.93
N SER A 196 21.59 -2.49 -16.06
CA SER A 196 22.87 -1.79 -16.28
C SER A 196 24.10 -2.70 -16.23
N HIS A 197 23.96 -3.93 -15.70
CA HIS A 197 25.08 -4.86 -15.59
C HIS A 197 25.35 -5.65 -16.89
N VAL A 198 24.47 -5.52 -17.91
CA VAL A 198 24.74 -6.04 -19.26
C VAL A 198 25.85 -5.23 -19.92
N GLU A 199 25.76 -3.89 -19.81
CA GLU A 199 26.77 -2.97 -20.36
C GLU A 199 27.94 -2.72 -19.40
N GLU A 200 27.69 -2.74 -18.08
CA GLU A 200 28.71 -2.51 -17.04
C GLU A 200 28.77 -3.70 -16.04
N PRO A 201 29.42 -4.83 -16.38
CA PRO A 201 29.42 -6.04 -15.53
C PRO A 201 30.06 -5.85 -14.15
N LEU A 202 31.00 -4.91 -14.02
CA LEU A 202 31.72 -4.62 -12.77
C LEU A 202 30.99 -3.65 -11.84
N LYS A 203 29.80 -3.18 -12.22
CA LYS A 203 29.03 -2.22 -11.44
C LYS A 203 28.54 -2.86 -10.15
N LYS A 204 28.65 -2.13 -9.04
CA LYS A 204 28.15 -2.61 -7.73
C LYS A 204 26.63 -2.55 -7.66
N TYR A 205 26.01 -3.58 -7.10
CA TYR A 205 24.57 -3.59 -6.84
C TYR A 205 24.24 -2.62 -5.70
N LYS A 206 23.47 -1.56 -5.97
CA LYS A 206 23.08 -0.58 -4.95
C LYS A 206 22.23 -1.17 -3.82
N SER A 207 21.51 -2.26 -4.09
CA SER A 207 20.49 -2.80 -3.18
C SER A 207 20.80 -4.20 -2.63
N LEU A 208 21.83 -4.89 -3.12
CA LEU A 208 22.27 -6.17 -2.57
C LEU A 208 23.30 -5.98 -1.44
N PRO A 209 23.45 -6.95 -0.51
CA PRO A 209 24.49 -6.92 0.51
C PRO A 209 25.88 -6.76 -0.09
N TYR A 210 26.69 -5.87 0.49
CA TYR A 210 28.07 -5.59 0.06
C TYR A 210 28.25 -5.18 -1.41
N GLY A 211 27.15 -4.87 -2.11
CA GLY A 211 27.13 -4.61 -3.54
C GLY A 211 27.52 -5.79 -4.42
N ARG A 212 27.39 -7.02 -3.90
CA ARG A 212 27.76 -8.27 -4.58
C ARG A 212 26.53 -9.10 -4.96
N PRO A 213 26.65 -9.98 -5.98
CA PRO A 213 25.63 -10.98 -6.27
C PRO A 213 25.37 -11.90 -5.08
N LEU A 214 24.16 -12.47 -5.04
CA LEU A 214 23.83 -13.54 -4.11
C LEU A 214 24.52 -14.83 -4.54
N THR A 215 24.91 -15.67 -3.58
CA THR A 215 25.63 -16.94 -3.83
C THR A 215 24.86 -18.18 -3.36
N ASP A 216 23.65 -17.99 -2.84
CA ASP A 216 22.80 -19.06 -2.29
C ASP A 216 22.12 -19.84 -3.43
N SER A 217 22.71 -20.97 -3.81
CA SER A 217 22.21 -21.84 -4.89
C SER A 217 20.84 -22.45 -4.60
N ALA A 218 20.53 -22.72 -3.32
CA ALA A 218 19.24 -23.24 -2.91
C ALA A 218 18.14 -22.17 -3.09
N LEU A 219 18.45 -20.91 -2.74
CA LEU A 219 17.55 -19.79 -3.02
C LEU A 219 17.37 -19.56 -4.52
N GLN A 220 18.42 -19.68 -5.33
CA GLN A 220 18.34 -19.53 -6.78
C GLN A 220 17.36 -20.54 -7.38
N LYS A 221 17.50 -21.83 -7.01
CA LYS A 221 16.56 -22.87 -7.44
C LYS A 221 15.12 -22.57 -7.01
N CYS A 222 14.92 -22.16 -5.76
CA CYS A 222 13.61 -21.79 -5.24
C CYS A 222 12.97 -20.63 -6.02
N LEU A 223 13.77 -19.62 -6.40
CA LEU A 223 13.30 -18.51 -7.23
C LEU A 223 12.98 -18.95 -8.66
N ILE A 224 13.78 -19.82 -9.26
CA ILE A 224 13.51 -20.39 -10.59
C ILE A 224 12.16 -21.12 -10.58
N ASP A 225 11.94 -22.02 -9.62
CA ASP A 225 10.69 -22.77 -9.48
C ASP A 225 9.49 -21.83 -9.27
N PHE A 226 9.66 -20.82 -8.41
CA PHE A 226 8.64 -19.82 -8.16
C PHE A 226 8.30 -19.03 -9.43
N PHE A 227 9.28 -18.54 -10.17
CA PHE A 227 9.05 -17.79 -11.39
C PHE A 227 8.50 -18.67 -12.53
N ALA A 228 8.88 -19.94 -12.59
CA ALA A 228 8.29 -20.91 -13.51
C ALA A 228 6.78 -21.11 -13.24
N GLU A 229 6.36 -21.17 -11.97
CA GLU A 229 4.93 -21.19 -11.60
C GLU A 229 4.21 -19.94 -12.15
N LEU A 230 4.82 -18.76 -12.03
CA LEU A 230 4.20 -17.51 -12.48
C LEU A 230 4.11 -17.40 -14.01
N LYS A 231 5.09 -17.96 -14.72
CA LYS A 231 5.13 -17.94 -16.19
C LYS A 231 3.91 -18.58 -16.84
N THR A 232 3.32 -19.59 -16.20
CA THR A 232 2.07 -20.22 -16.66
C THR A 232 0.89 -19.24 -16.74
N HIS A 233 1.02 -18.07 -16.11
CA HIS A 233 0.01 -17.01 -16.09
C HIS A 233 0.55 -15.70 -16.70
N SER A 234 1.48 -15.74 -17.66
CA SER A 234 2.14 -14.55 -18.21
C SER A 234 1.16 -13.53 -18.81
N GLU A 235 0.11 -13.97 -19.52
CA GLU A 235 -0.97 -13.12 -20.02
C GLU A 235 -1.61 -12.25 -18.92
N LYS A 236 -1.81 -12.81 -17.72
CA LYS A 236 -2.37 -12.09 -16.56
C LYS A 236 -1.50 -10.89 -16.17
N TYR A 237 -0.17 -11.07 -16.15
CA TYR A 237 0.78 -10.03 -15.78
C TYR A 237 0.97 -8.98 -16.88
N ALA A 238 0.79 -9.37 -18.14
CA ALA A 238 0.82 -8.45 -19.28
C ALA A 238 -0.42 -7.51 -19.33
N THR A 239 -1.55 -7.92 -18.77
CA THR A 239 -2.85 -7.22 -18.92
C THR A 239 -3.40 -6.60 -17.63
N LEU A 240 -2.53 -6.32 -16.64
CA LEU A 240 -2.92 -5.81 -15.32
C LEU A 240 -3.69 -4.48 -15.39
N GLY A 241 -4.69 -4.35 -14.52
CA GLY A 241 -5.43 -3.11 -14.31
C GLY A 241 -4.96 -2.35 -13.07
N SER A 242 -5.64 -1.24 -12.77
CA SER A 242 -5.40 -0.50 -11.52
C SER A 242 -6.69 -0.02 -10.86
N THR A 243 -6.87 -0.36 -9.57
CA THR A 243 -7.97 0.09 -8.71
C THR A 243 -7.70 1.43 -8.02
N GLN A 244 -6.60 2.11 -8.37
CA GLN A 244 -6.20 3.39 -7.77
C GLN A 244 -7.27 4.50 -7.89
N ALA A 245 -8.09 4.47 -8.94
CA ALA A 245 -9.21 5.39 -9.10
C ALA A 245 -10.25 5.21 -7.98
N ASN A 246 -10.53 3.96 -7.60
CA ASN A 246 -11.43 3.62 -6.50
C ASN A 246 -10.80 3.95 -5.15
N GLU A 247 -9.51 3.67 -4.93
CA GLU A 247 -8.82 4.09 -3.70
C GLU A 247 -8.92 5.62 -3.48
N SER A 248 -8.77 6.40 -4.56
CA SER A 248 -8.94 7.85 -4.54
C SER A 248 -10.39 8.26 -4.22
N LEU A 249 -11.37 7.56 -4.77
CA LEU A 249 -12.78 7.81 -4.49
C LEU A 249 -13.14 7.42 -3.05
N ASN A 250 -12.67 6.28 -2.56
CA ASN A 250 -12.85 5.81 -1.20
C ASN A 250 -12.28 6.80 -0.18
N LYS A 251 -11.16 7.46 -0.47
CA LYS A 251 -10.66 8.59 0.35
C LYS A 251 -11.60 9.80 0.33
N THR A 252 -12.20 10.12 -0.82
CA THR A 252 -13.18 11.21 -0.97
C THR A 252 -14.50 10.91 -0.26
N ILE A 253 -14.91 9.64 -0.22
CA ILE A 253 -16.07 9.16 0.54
C ILE A 253 -15.74 9.19 2.04
N ALA A 254 -14.55 8.74 2.45
CA ALA A 254 -14.12 8.76 3.85
C ALA A 254 -14.04 10.18 4.44
N SER A 255 -13.83 11.21 3.61
CA SER A 255 -13.90 12.61 4.08
C SER A 255 -15.34 13.06 4.39
N LYS A 256 -16.35 12.35 3.89
CA LYS A 256 -17.79 12.63 4.10
C LYS A 256 -18.42 11.66 5.06
N ALA A 257 -18.00 10.40 5.06
CA ALA A 257 -18.36 9.37 6.03
C ALA A 257 -17.07 8.86 6.70
N PRO A 258 -16.50 9.62 7.66
CA PRO A 258 -15.36 9.14 8.43
C PRO A 258 -15.69 7.84 9.15
N LYS A 259 -14.80 6.85 9.05
CA LYS A 259 -14.92 5.55 9.74
C LYS A 259 -14.93 5.66 11.28
N ALA A 260 -14.63 6.84 11.82
CA ALA A 260 -14.70 7.13 13.25
C ALA A 260 -16.14 7.35 13.75
N HIS A 261 -17.08 7.59 12.85
CA HIS A 261 -18.48 7.83 13.18
C HIS A 261 -19.37 6.80 12.49
N PHE A 262 -20.46 6.43 13.16
CA PHE A 262 -21.39 5.45 12.63
C PHE A 262 -22.53 6.14 11.86
N TYR A 263 -22.48 6.07 10.53
CA TYR A 263 -23.51 6.64 9.64
C TYR A 263 -24.50 5.61 9.07
N SER A 264 -24.32 4.33 9.38
CA SER A 264 -25.05 3.23 8.76
C SER A 264 -26.44 2.99 9.36
N GLY A 265 -26.74 3.63 10.51
CA GLY A 265 -28.04 3.51 11.18
C GLY A 265 -29.22 4.07 10.41
N THR A 266 -28.97 4.99 9.47
CA THR A 266 -30.00 5.64 8.63
C THR A 266 -29.46 5.83 7.21
N SER A 267 -30.27 6.37 6.30
CA SER A 267 -29.86 6.65 4.92
C SER A 267 -28.70 7.66 4.79
N SER A 268 -28.20 8.19 5.92
CA SER A 268 -27.02 9.06 6.01
C SER A 268 -25.78 8.46 5.32
N LEU A 269 -25.49 7.17 5.51
CA LEU A 269 -24.36 6.53 4.83
C LEU A 269 -24.53 6.59 3.30
N TYR A 270 -25.69 6.20 2.79
CA TYR A 270 -26.00 6.22 1.36
C TYR A 270 -25.82 7.64 0.78
N ASN A 271 -26.39 8.66 1.45
CA ASN A 271 -26.28 10.05 1.04
C ASN A 271 -24.83 10.55 1.00
N ARG A 272 -23.99 10.13 1.96
CA ARG A 272 -22.57 10.50 2.02
C ARG A 272 -21.74 9.82 0.93
N VAL A 273 -22.04 8.55 0.62
CA VAL A 273 -21.44 7.84 -0.52
C VAL A 273 -21.85 8.52 -1.83
N ALA A 274 -23.14 8.79 -2.03
CA ALA A 274 -23.67 9.50 -3.20
C ALA A 274 -23.05 10.90 -3.37
N ALA A 275 -22.83 11.63 -2.28
CA ALA A 275 -22.13 12.91 -2.29
C ALA A 275 -20.65 12.77 -2.71
N GLY A 276 -19.97 11.70 -2.29
CA GLY A 276 -18.60 11.39 -2.73
C GLY A 276 -18.53 11.09 -4.23
N VAL A 277 -19.47 10.28 -4.73
CA VAL A 277 -19.64 9.96 -6.15
C VAL A 277 -19.94 11.22 -6.97
N SER A 278 -20.87 12.04 -6.50
CA SER A 278 -21.24 13.30 -7.16
C SER A 278 -20.06 14.26 -7.26
N GLN A 279 -19.29 14.42 -6.17
CA GLN A 279 -18.07 15.24 -6.19
C GLN A 279 -17.04 14.70 -7.18
N LYS A 280 -16.86 13.38 -7.28
CA LYS A 280 -15.91 12.78 -8.24
C LYS A 280 -16.31 13.04 -9.68
N ASN A 281 -17.59 12.90 -10.00
CA ASN A 281 -18.07 13.05 -11.38
C ASN A 281 -18.22 14.51 -11.80
N VAL A 282 -18.71 15.39 -10.91
CA VAL A 282 -19.09 16.77 -11.24
C VAL A 282 -18.09 17.81 -10.72
N GLY A 283 -17.31 17.48 -9.69
CA GLY A 283 -16.53 18.47 -8.93
C GLY A 283 -17.33 19.03 -7.76
N HIS A 284 -16.78 20.02 -7.05
CA HIS A 284 -17.41 20.60 -5.85
C HIS A 284 -18.73 21.34 -6.15
N SER A 285 -18.98 21.69 -7.41
CA SER A 285 -20.23 22.32 -7.86
C SER A 285 -21.47 21.41 -7.78
N TYR A 286 -21.29 20.11 -7.48
CA TYR A 286 -22.40 19.16 -7.36
C TYR A 286 -23.48 19.59 -6.36
N ILE A 287 -23.11 20.27 -5.27
CA ILE A 287 -24.05 20.72 -4.24
C ILE A 287 -25.05 21.73 -4.82
N SER A 288 -24.56 22.71 -5.58
CA SER A 288 -25.43 23.69 -6.23
C SER A 288 -26.37 23.05 -7.26
N LYS A 289 -25.92 22.00 -7.96
CA LYS A 289 -26.79 21.22 -8.87
C LYS A 289 -27.86 20.44 -8.12
N VAL A 290 -27.50 19.83 -6.99
CA VAL A 290 -28.46 19.12 -6.12
C VAL A 290 -29.50 20.11 -5.60
N ASN A 291 -29.07 21.25 -5.03
CA ASN A 291 -29.98 22.28 -4.52
C ASN A 291 -30.99 22.72 -5.59
N LYS A 292 -30.52 23.04 -6.80
CA LYS A 292 -31.40 23.41 -7.91
C LYS A 292 -32.42 22.32 -8.23
N LYS A 293 -31.99 21.05 -8.23
CA LYS A 293 -32.86 19.90 -8.54
C LYS A 293 -33.94 19.67 -7.48
N ILE A 294 -33.66 19.99 -6.22
CA ILE A 294 -34.63 19.88 -5.11
C ILE A 294 -35.40 21.18 -4.84
N GLY A 295 -35.36 22.14 -5.76
CA GLY A 295 -36.09 23.40 -5.65
C GLY A 295 -35.51 24.41 -4.65
N MET A 296 -34.29 24.19 -4.16
CA MET A 296 -33.59 25.14 -3.28
C MET A 296 -32.68 26.09 -4.06
N SER A 297 -32.37 27.24 -3.47
CA SER A 297 -31.40 28.16 -4.03
C SER A 297 -30.03 27.48 -4.21
N PRO A 298 -29.39 27.58 -5.40
CA PRO A 298 -28.04 27.06 -5.64
C PRO A 298 -26.96 27.65 -4.72
N GLY A 299 -27.23 28.80 -4.08
CA GLY A 299 -26.37 29.49 -3.14
C GLY A 299 -25.15 30.14 -3.80
N GLN A 300 -25.13 31.48 -3.85
CA GLN A 300 -24.02 32.23 -4.46
C GLN A 300 -22.67 31.93 -3.79
N TYR A 301 -22.65 31.89 -2.45
CA TYR A 301 -21.43 31.57 -1.68
C TYR A 301 -21.01 30.12 -1.84
N THR A 302 -21.97 29.18 -1.89
CA THR A 302 -21.70 27.76 -2.17
C THR A 302 -21.03 27.58 -3.53
N MET A 303 -21.52 28.29 -4.56
CA MET A 303 -20.93 28.25 -5.89
C MET A 303 -19.52 28.86 -5.93
N LYS A 304 -19.31 30.01 -5.29
CA LYS A 304 -17.97 30.62 -5.16
C LYS A 304 -16.98 29.67 -4.48
N LEU A 305 -17.38 29.06 -3.36
CA LEU A 305 -16.56 28.10 -2.63
C LEU A 305 -16.25 26.85 -3.48
N ALA A 306 -17.24 26.34 -4.21
CA ALA A 306 -17.06 25.21 -5.11
C ALA A 306 -16.00 25.49 -6.19
N ILE A 307 -16.09 26.64 -6.85
CA ILE A 307 -15.11 27.08 -7.87
C ILE A 307 -13.71 27.17 -7.26
N LEU A 308 -13.58 27.76 -6.07
CA LEU A 308 -12.29 27.88 -5.38
C LEU A 308 -11.69 26.50 -5.07
N ARG A 309 -12.50 25.55 -4.59
CA ARG A 309 -12.02 24.19 -4.27
C ARG A 309 -11.65 23.39 -5.52
N ASP A 310 -12.43 23.51 -6.59
CA ASP A 310 -12.11 22.90 -7.88
C ASP A 310 -10.83 23.49 -8.50
N MET A 311 -10.61 24.81 -8.35
CA MET A 311 -9.37 25.46 -8.77
C MET A 311 -8.15 24.97 -7.97
N GLN A 312 -8.27 24.88 -6.64
CA GLN A 312 -7.21 24.34 -5.78
C GLN A 312 -6.88 22.87 -6.13
N ALA A 313 -7.90 22.05 -6.39
CA ALA A 313 -7.71 20.67 -6.80
C ALA A 313 -6.97 20.56 -8.14
N ARG A 314 -7.34 21.38 -9.14
CA ARG A 314 -6.65 21.46 -10.43
C ARG A 314 -5.20 21.91 -10.29
N LYS A 315 -4.94 22.94 -9.48
CA LYS A 315 -3.58 23.44 -9.20
C LYS A 315 -2.68 22.35 -8.59
N ARG A 316 -3.17 21.65 -7.56
CA ARG A 316 -2.44 20.52 -6.94
C ARG A 316 -2.12 19.43 -7.96
N LYS A 317 -3.10 19.03 -8.76
CA LYS A 317 -2.92 18.01 -9.80
C LYS A 317 -1.90 18.46 -10.87
N ALA A 318 -1.94 19.72 -11.29
CA ALA A 318 -0.98 20.27 -12.26
C ALA A 318 0.46 20.27 -11.71
N ILE A 319 0.66 20.64 -10.44
CA ILE A 319 1.97 20.56 -9.77
C ILE A 319 2.44 19.11 -9.70
N ASP A 320 1.57 18.19 -9.30
CA ASP A 320 1.90 16.76 -9.20
C ASP A 320 2.29 16.16 -10.56
N ILE A 321 1.65 16.59 -11.65
CA ILE A 321 1.99 16.15 -13.02
C ILE A 321 3.29 16.80 -13.50
N ALA A 322 3.40 18.13 -13.40
CA ALA A 322 4.55 18.90 -13.91
C ALA A 322 5.85 18.54 -13.20
N MET A 323 5.78 18.21 -11.90
CA MET A 323 6.95 17.85 -11.09
C MET A 323 7.00 16.36 -10.74
N ALA A 324 6.27 15.48 -11.44
CA ALA A 324 6.03 14.10 -11.02
C ALA A 324 7.27 13.35 -10.50
N LYS A 325 8.42 13.45 -11.20
CA LYS A 325 9.68 12.82 -10.76
C LYS A 325 10.32 13.55 -9.58
N LYS A 326 10.56 14.86 -9.69
CA LYS A 326 11.21 15.68 -8.63
C LYS A 326 10.39 15.68 -7.33
N ALA A 327 9.08 15.88 -7.42
CA ALA A 327 8.17 15.85 -6.29
C ALA A 327 8.06 14.45 -5.67
N LYS A 328 8.11 13.37 -6.46
CA LYS A 328 8.16 12.00 -5.91
C LYS A 328 9.47 11.73 -5.17
N ILE A 329 10.61 12.10 -5.75
CA ILE A 329 11.94 11.96 -5.12
C ILE A 329 11.98 12.74 -3.80
N ARG A 330 11.61 14.02 -3.82
CA ARG A 330 11.58 14.86 -2.62
C ARG A 330 10.67 14.29 -1.52
N ARG A 331 9.51 13.73 -1.88
CA ARG A 331 8.62 13.06 -0.91
C ARG A 331 9.26 11.82 -0.28
N LEU A 332 10.02 11.04 -1.06
CA LEU A 332 10.75 9.86 -0.56
C LEU A 332 11.89 10.29 0.37
N GLU A 333 12.67 11.30 0.01
CA GLU A 333 13.75 11.87 0.84
C GLU A 333 13.21 12.37 2.18
N LEU A 334 12.17 13.21 2.15
CA LEU A 334 11.54 13.74 3.36
C LEU A 334 10.94 12.63 4.23
N LYS A 335 10.43 11.55 3.61
CA LYS A 335 9.95 10.38 4.37
C LYS A 335 11.12 9.66 5.04
N ALA A 336 12.20 9.39 4.31
CA ALA A 336 13.39 8.73 4.85
C ALA A 336 14.01 9.54 6.01
N GLN A 337 14.16 10.86 5.84
CA GLN A 337 14.64 11.76 6.89
C GLN A 337 13.76 11.70 8.14
N ARG A 338 12.44 11.81 7.98
CA ARG A 338 11.49 11.71 9.12
C ARG A 338 11.55 10.35 9.80
N THR A 339 11.62 9.27 9.03
CA THR A 339 11.72 7.92 9.59
C THR A 339 13.03 7.74 10.37
N GLN A 340 14.16 8.22 9.83
CA GLN A 340 15.44 8.16 10.52
C GLN A 340 15.43 8.98 11.81
N ILE A 341 14.92 10.21 11.77
CA ILE A 341 14.77 11.07 12.96
C ILE A 341 13.89 10.37 14.00
N ASN A 342 12.75 9.80 13.60
CA ASN A 342 11.86 9.09 14.52
C ASN A 342 12.53 7.85 15.12
N MET A 343 13.23 7.04 14.32
CA MET A 343 13.97 5.88 14.84
C MET A 343 15.04 6.30 15.86
N SER A 344 15.80 7.36 15.58
CA SER A 344 16.80 7.87 16.53
C SER A 344 16.17 8.42 17.81
N LYS A 345 14.96 8.99 17.72
CA LYS A 345 14.18 9.43 18.88
C LYS A 345 13.64 8.26 19.68
N GLU A 346 13.01 7.28 19.03
CA GLU A 346 12.49 6.06 19.67
C GLU A 346 13.59 5.28 20.41
N ILE A 347 14.79 5.18 19.82
CA ILE A 347 15.95 4.56 20.50
C ILE A 347 16.36 5.37 21.74
N ARG A 348 16.29 6.70 21.67
CA ARG A 348 16.67 7.59 22.77
C ARG A 348 15.67 7.58 23.91
N GLU A 349 14.39 7.65 23.57
CA GLU A 349 13.24 7.68 24.48
C GLU A 349 13.02 6.32 25.17
N GLY A 350 13.65 5.25 24.69
CA GLY A 350 13.50 3.90 25.22
C GLY A 350 12.13 3.31 24.90
N THR A 351 11.74 2.25 25.62
CA THR A 351 10.48 1.54 25.37
C THR A 351 9.28 2.37 25.85
N CYS A 352 8.67 3.19 24.99
CA CYS A 352 7.50 4.02 25.38
C CYS A 352 6.16 3.26 25.35
N TYR A 353 5.90 2.44 24.33
CA TYR A 353 4.63 1.71 24.18
C TYR A 353 4.86 0.34 23.50
N GLN A 354 4.70 -0.73 24.26
CA GLN A 354 4.73 -2.11 23.79
C GLN A 354 3.62 -2.90 24.50
N SER A 355 2.97 -3.81 23.76
CA SER A 355 1.93 -4.66 24.33
C SER A 355 2.52 -5.57 25.41
N GLY A 356 1.90 -5.59 26.60
CA GLY A 356 2.31 -6.45 27.71
C GLY A 356 3.48 -5.92 28.55
N ILE A 357 3.90 -4.66 28.41
CA ILE A 357 4.98 -4.04 29.23
C ILE A 357 4.78 -4.31 30.73
N SER A 358 3.57 -4.07 31.24
CA SER A 358 3.22 -4.28 32.67
C SER A 358 3.19 -5.76 33.08
N SER A 359 3.17 -6.70 32.13
CA SER A 359 3.13 -8.14 32.41
C SER A 359 4.53 -8.78 32.43
N SER A 360 5.55 -8.03 32.03
CA SER A 360 6.96 -8.44 32.07
C SER A 360 7.57 -8.00 33.40
N SER A 361 8.14 -8.93 34.15
CA SER A 361 8.82 -8.73 35.44
C SER A 361 10.17 -8.01 35.31
N VAL A 362 10.17 -6.84 34.67
CA VAL A 362 11.31 -5.92 34.59
C VAL A 362 10.87 -4.64 35.31
N ASN A 363 11.66 -4.24 36.33
CA ASN A 363 11.44 -3.08 37.21
C ASN A 363 10.58 -1.98 36.57
N GLU A 364 9.38 -1.76 37.11
CA GLU A 364 8.37 -0.82 36.59
C GLU A 364 8.85 0.64 36.56
N ASP A 365 9.97 0.96 37.22
CA ASP A 365 10.44 2.33 37.47
C ASP A 365 11.71 2.76 36.72
N VAL A 366 12.26 1.95 35.80
CA VAL A 366 13.50 2.31 35.07
C VAL A 366 13.26 2.38 33.56
N ILE A 367 12.73 3.50 33.09
CA ILE A 367 12.84 3.89 31.68
C ILE A 367 14.23 4.50 31.50
N GLU A 368 15.20 3.73 31.01
CA GLU A 368 16.52 4.25 30.67
C GLU A 368 16.44 5.15 29.44
N GLU A 369 16.27 6.46 29.63
CA GLU A 369 16.39 7.45 28.56
C GLU A 369 17.88 7.71 28.27
N ILE A 370 18.29 7.57 27.00
CA ILE A 370 19.66 7.91 26.61
C ILE A 370 19.77 9.45 26.56
N PRO A 371 20.65 10.09 27.36
CA PRO A 371 20.73 11.55 27.38
C PRO A 371 21.19 12.10 26.03
N ALA A 372 20.64 13.26 25.64
CA ALA A 372 21.07 13.96 24.44
C ALA A 372 22.59 14.29 24.50
N PRO A 373 23.31 14.23 23.38
CA PRO A 373 24.73 14.61 23.37
C PRO A 373 24.88 16.06 23.83
N LYS A 374 25.79 16.30 24.78
CA LYS A 374 26.04 17.63 25.41
C LYS A 374 26.48 18.71 24.42
N ALA A 375 26.89 18.34 23.22
CA ALA A 375 27.27 19.24 22.14
C ALA A 375 26.64 18.78 20.83
N SER A 376 26.30 19.73 19.95
CA SER A 376 25.88 19.39 18.59
C SER A 376 27.02 18.69 17.86
N PRO A 377 26.76 17.59 17.13
CA PRO A 377 27.80 16.92 16.36
C PRO A 377 28.36 17.88 15.29
N PHE A 378 29.68 18.05 15.28
CA PHE A 378 30.41 18.81 14.27
C PHE A 378 31.16 17.82 13.37
N SER A 379 31.00 17.93 12.05
CA SER A 379 31.73 17.10 11.09
C SER A 379 32.96 17.87 10.60
N GLU A 380 34.15 17.39 10.93
CA GLU A 380 35.39 17.92 10.40
C GLU A 380 35.98 16.91 9.39
N PRO A 381 36.28 17.31 8.15
CA PRO A 381 36.92 16.42 7.19
C PRO A 381 38.36 16.12 7.65
N LEU A 382 38.61 14.85 8.00
CA LEU A 382 39.95 14.36 8.34
C LEU A 382 40.72 14.00 7.07
N THR A 383 41.89 14.62 6.89
CA THR A 383 42.86 14.23 5.87
C THR A 383 43.62 13.00 6.37
N VAL A 384 43.30 11.81 5.85
CA VAL A 384 43.97 10.57 6.26
C VAL A 384 45.33 10.47 5.55
N PRO A 385 46.47 10.36 6.27
CA PRO A 385 47.78 10.16 5.66
C PRO A 385 47.84 8.83 4.89
N ALA A 386 48.50 8.81 3.74
CA ALA A 386 48.55 7.66 2.82
C ALA A 386 49.10 6.35 3.44
N ALA A 387 49.77 6.42 4.61
CA ALA A 387 50.34 5.28 5.31
C ALA A 387 49.34 4.49 6.17
N VAL A 388 48.10 4.97 6.36
CA VAL A 388 47.12 4.32 7.25
C VAL A 388 46.13 3.49 6.42
N LYS A 389 46.07 2.18 6.66
CA LYS A 389 45.01 1.33 6.10
C LYS A 389 43.67 1.68 6.78
N PRO A 390 42.66 2.18 6.04
CA PRO A 390 41.37 2.47 6.65
C PRO A 390 40.68 1.17 7.04
N VAL A 391 40.33 1.04 8.33
CA VAL A 391 39.47 -0.03 8.84
C VAL A 391 38.06 0.53 8.92
N PHE A 392 37.12 -0.07 8.20
CA PHE A 392 35.72 0.31 8.22
C PHE A 392 34.98 -0.58 9.20
N PHE A 393 34.41 0.02 10.25
CA PHE A 393 33.49 -0.67 11.15
C PHE A 393 32.05 -0.36 10.72
N ASP A 394 31.30 -1.41 10.39
CA ASP A 394 29.87 -1.30 10.16
C ASP A 394 29.16 -1.42 11.52
N LEU A 395 28.81 -0.27 12.11
CA LEU A 395 27.94 -0.25 13.28
C LEU A 395 26.48 -0.44 12.81
N GLU A 396 26.13 -1.66 12.39
CA GLU A 396 24.73 -2.07 12.32
C GLU A 396 24.24 -2.22 13.77
N SER A 397 23.80 -1.12 14.40
CA SER A 397 23.15 -1.15 15.71
C SER A 397 21.71 -1.66 15.58
N THR A 398 21.54 -2.90 15.13
CA THR A 398 20.30 -3.66 15.27
C THR A 398 20.64 -5.04 15.80
N GLY A 399 20.88 -5.10 17.12
CA GLY A 399 21.00 -6.36 17.85
C GLY A 399 22.29 -6.48 18.63
N LEU A 400 22.39 -5.78 19.75
CA LEU A 400 23.21 -6.26 20.86
C LEU A 400 22.29 -6.40 22.06
N GLY A 401 21.97 -7.65 22.39
CA GLY A 401 21.69 -8.00 23.77
C GLY A 401 22.93 -7.68 24.61
N ASN A 402 22.74 -7.52 25.92
CA ASN A 402 23.74 -7.13 26.91
C ASN A 402 24.85 -8.19 27.14
N THR A 403 25.53 -8.61 26.08
CA THR A 403 26.67 -9.53 26.15
C THR A 403 27.88 -8.87 25.50
N PHE A 404 28.76 -8.33 26.35
CA PHE A 404 30.11 -7.91 26.00
C PHE A 404 30.86 -9.09 25.37
N THR A 405 31.30 -8.95 24.13
CA THR A 405 32.22 -9.91 23.50
C THR A 405 33.58 -9.24 23.36
N ASN A 406 34.52 -9.63 24.21
CA ASN A 406 35.93 -9.29 24.03
C ASN A 406 36.46 -10.08 22.82
N ILE A 407 36.84 -9.39 21.75
CA ILE A 407 37.57 -9.99 20.64
C ILE A 407 39.05 -9.64 20.85
N PHE A 408 39.77 -10.49 21.59
CA PHE A 408 41.23 -10.46 21.63
C PHE A 408 41.77 -11.28 20.45
N ASN A 409 42.68 -10.70 19.67
CA ASN A 409 43.53 -11.46 18.74
C ASN A 409 44.96 -10.90 18.83
N ASP A 410 45.90 -11.76 19.20
CA ASP A 410 47.21 -11.46 19.83
C ASP A 410 48.28 -10.78 18.94
N LYS A 411 47.94 -10.04 17.89
CA LYS A 411 48.95 -9.42 17.01
C LYS A 411 48.72 -7.98 16.56
N LEU A 412 47.68 -7.29 17.01
CA LEU A 412 47.53 -5.85 16.79
C LEU A 412 46.83 -5.18 17.95
N ARG A 413 47.58 -4.40 18.73
CA ARG A 413 47.02 -3.48 19.72
C ARG A 413 46.48 -2.27 18.96
N ILE A 414 45.16 -2.21 18.79
CA ILE A 414 44.48 -1.02 18.28
C ILE A 414 43.74 -0.42 19.47
N ASP A 415 44.33 0.62 20.08
CA ASP A 415 43.66 1.39 21.12
C ASP A 415 42.60 2.29 20.47
N VAL A 416 41.35 1.83 20.45
CA VAL A 416 40.21 2.64 20.01
C VAL A 416 39.73 3.48 21.20
N TYR A 417 40.21 4.72 21.29
CA TYR A 417 39.69 5.70 22.25
C TYR A 417 38.30 6.18 21.80
N ILE A 418 37.24 5.52 22.29
CA ILE A 418 35.90 6.10 22.28
C ILE A 418 35.82 7.06 23.47
N LYS A 419 36.05 8.35 23.21
CA LYS A 419 35.87 9.41 24.22
C LYS A 419 34.37 9.56 24.50
N CYS A 420 33.83 8.70 25.37
CA CYS A 420 32.52 8.89 25.94
C CYS A 420 32.60 10.13 26.84
N CYS A 421 31.95 11.23 26.44
CA CYS A 421 31.95 12.49 27.18
C CYS A 421 31.15 12.39 28.49
N ILE A 422 31.71 11.72 29.49
CA ILE A 422 31.37 11.91 30.90
C ILE A 422 32.63 12.46 31.55
N LYS A 423 32.65 13.78 31.77
CA LYS A 423 33.61 14.41 32.70
C LYS A 423 33.25 13.91 34.09
N THR A 424 34.05 12.99 34.63
CA THR A 424 34.15 12.80 36.07
C THR A 424 35.56 13.25 36.44
N THR A 425 35.64 14.43 37.04
CA THR A 425 36.83 14.88 37.76
C THR A 425 37.08 13.91 38.91
N VAL A 426 38.25 13.29 38.95
CA VAL A 426 38.80 12.70 40.16
C VAL A 426 40.11 13.42 40.43
N SER A 427 40.13 14.17 41.53
CA SER A 427 41.30 14.85 42.07
C SER A 427 42.22 13.81 42.73
N VAL A 428 43.49 13.88 42.31
CA VAL A 428 44.75 13.25 42.77
C VAL A 428 44.64 11.93 43.53
#